data_AF-A0A6J4QQH3-F1
#
_entry.id   AF-A0A6J4QQH3-F1
#
_cell.length_a   1.000
_cell.length_b   1.000
_cell.length_c   1.000
_cell.angle_alpha   90.00
_cell.angle_beta   90.00
_cell.angle_gamma   90.00
#
_symmetry.space_group_name_H-M   'P 1'
#
loop_
_entity.id
_entity.type
_entity.pdbx_description
1 polymer ?
#
loop_
_entity_poly.entity_id
_entity_poly.type
_entity_poly.pdbx_seq_one_letter_code
_entity_poly.pdbx_strand_id
1 'polypeptide(L)'
;MTTADNLSRADPTDLDALRKALAASDSDGKLNPIGMSPIEVGPEALDVLIETVSEITRSERVVLVANATPAYRYREDLKERIAHTLSESFDLECIEHLS
;
A
#
# COMPACT_ATOMS: atom_id res chain seq x y z
N MET A 1 -24.25 -6.27 21.05
CA MET A 1 -22.88 -6.09 20.56
C MET A 1 -22.97 -6.04 19.04
N THR A 2 -22.65 -4.90 18.43
CA THR A 2 -22.76 -4.71 16.97
C THR A 2 -21.55 -5.32 16.27
N THR A 3 -21.67 -5.67 14.99
CA THR A 3 -20.57 -6.19 14.15
C THR A 3 -19.34 -5.28 14.14
N ALA A 4 -19.56 -3.96 14.16
CA ALA A 4 -18.50 -2.94 14.27
C ALA A 4 -17.69 -3.02 15.59
N ASP A 5 -18.32 -3.41 16.70
CA ASP A 5 -17.64 -3.59 18.01
C ASP A 5 -16.73 -4.83 18.06
N ASN A 6 -16.94 -5.80 17.14
CA ASN A 6 -16.10 -6.98 17.01
C ASN A 6 -14.85 -6.70 16.16
N LEU A 7 -14.95 -5.83 15.15
CA LEU A 7 -13.81 -5.48 14.29
C LEU A 7 -12.76 -4.66 15.04
N SER A 8 -13.19 -3.73 15.90
CA SER A 8 -12.28 -2.87 16.69
C SER A 8 -11.43 -3.62 17.72
N ARG A 9 -11.78 -4.87 18.00
CA ARG A 9 -11.07 -5.77 18.94
C ARG A 9 -10.31 -6.90 18.25
N ALA A 10 -10.45 -7.04 16.94
CA ALA A 10 -9.68 -8.03 16.19
C ALA A 10 -8.20 -7.65 16.23
N ASP A 11 -7.35 -8.63 16.49
CA ASP A 11 -5.91 -8.45 16.36
C ASP A 11 -5.59 -8.20 14.87
N PRO A 12 -5.01 -7.04 14.51
CA PRO A 12 -4.72 -6.72 13.12
C PRO A 12 -3.62 -7.61 12.52
N THR A 13 -2.88 -8.35 13.35
CA THR A 13 -1.84 -9.29 12.91
C THR A 13 -2.39 -10.70 12.64
N ASP A 14 -3.56 -11.04 13.19
CA ASP A 14 -4.27 -12.29 12.88
C ASP A 14 -5.19 -12.09 11.68
N LEU A 15 -4.61 -12.26 10.48
CA LEU A 15 -5.31 -12.05 9.22
C LEU A 15 -6.52 -12.98 9.04
N ASP A 16 -6.50 -14.19 9.60
CA ASP A 16 -7.60 -15.13 9.46
C ASP A 16 -8.77 -14.77 10.38
N ALA A 17 -8.49 -14.34 11.61
CA ALA A 17 -9.52 -13.79 12.50
C ALA A 17 -10.13 -12.51 11.92
N LEU A 18 -9.30 -11.61 11.36
CA LEU A 18 -9.75 -10.37 10.76
C LEU A 18 -10.65 -10.62 9.54
N ARG A 19 -10.27 -11.55 8.64
CA ARG A 19 -11.11 -11.95 7.49
C ARG A 19 -12.47 -12.48 7.92
N LYS A 20 -12.53 -13.31 8.97
CA LYS A 20 -13.79 -13.82 9.52
C LYS A 20 -14.67 -12.71 10.10
N ALA A 21 -14.07 -11.78 10.84
CA ALA A 21 -14.78 -10.64 11.41
C ALA A 21 -15.34 -9.71 10.30
N LEU A 22 -14.56 -9.48 9.24
CA LEU A 22 -14.99 -8.72 8.05
C LEU A 22 -16.15 -9.39 7.32
N ALA A 23 -16.04 -10.70 7.03
CA ALA A 23 -17.11 -11.45 6.37
C ALA A 23 -18.41 -11.46 7.19
N ALA A 24 -18.32 -11.57 8.52
CA ALA A 24 -19.48 -11.50 9.40
C ALA A 24 -20.11 -10.09 9.46
N SER A 25 -19.34 -9.05 9.14
CA SER A 25 -19.77 -7.65 9.18
C SER A 25 -20.32 -7.14 7.86
N ASP A 26 -20.12 -7.89 6.78
CA ASP A 26 -20.61 -7.58 5.43
C ASP A 26 -21.63 -8.61 4.95
N SER A 27 -22.75 -8.70 5.66
CA SER A 27 -23.84 -9.65 5.35
C SER A 27 -24.43 -9.45 3.95
N ASP A 28 -24.31 -8.23 3.40
CA ASP A 28 -24.82 -7.86 2.08
C ASP A 28 -23.79 -8.06 0.96
N GLY A 29 -22.55 -8.48 1.27
CA GLY A 29 -21.49 -8.70 0.28
C GLY A 29 -21.07 -7.44 -0.47
N LYS A 30 -21.10 -6.27 0.18
CA LYS A 30 -20.78 -4.98 -0.42
C LYS A 30 -19.28 -4.68 -0.42
N LEU A 31 -18.49 -5.37 0.40
CA LEU A 31 -17.05 -5.22 0.43
C LEU A 31 -16.44 -5.89 -0.80
N ASN A 32 -15.70 -5.10 -1.58
CA ASN A 32 -14.92 -5.61 -2.70
C ASN A 32 -13.44 -5.67 -2.31
N PRO A 33 -12.71 -6.74 -2.68
CA PRO A 33 -11.28 -6.81 -2.42
C PRO A 33 -10.55 -5.71 -3.18
N ILE A 34 -9.70 -4.95 -2.48
CA ILE A 34 -8.92 -3.85 -3.07
C ILE A 34 -7.65 -4.38 -3.77
N GLY A 35 -7.35 -5.69 -3.63
CA GLY A 35 -6.18 -6.33 -4.26
C GLY A 35 -4.84 -5.87 -3.68
N MET A 36 -4.84 -5.17 -2.54
CA MET A 36 -3.62 -4.83 -1.82
C MET A 36 -3.04 -6.10 -1.19
N SER A 37 -1.74 -6.31 -1.36
CA SER A 37 -1.03 -7.45 -0.76
C SER A 37 -0.12 -6.96 0.37
N PRO A 38 1.22 -6.86 0.27
CA PRO A 38 1.99 -6.42 1.43
C PRO A 38 1.67 -4.95 1.77
N ILE A 39 1.42 -4.69 3.06
CA ILE A 39 1.28 -3.34 3.61
C ILE A 39 2.41 -3.18 4.61
N GLU A 40 3.44 -2.45 4.22
CA GLU A 40 4.60 -2.16 5.06
C GLU A 40 4.37 -0.85 5.82
N VAL A 41 4.39 -0.93 7.15
CA VAL A 41 4.19 0.22 8.03
C VAL A 41 5.35 0.33 8.99
N GLY A 42 6.15 1.38 8.83
CA GLY A 42 7.26 1.64 9.72
C GLY A 42 8.20 2.71 9.17
N PRO A 43 9.14 3.17 10.00
CA PRO A 43 10.16 4.10 9.54
C PRO A 43 10.99 3.57 8.36
N GLU A 44 11.17 2.26 8.30
CA GLU A 44 11.98 1.48 7.36
C GLU A 44 11.17 0.97 6.15
N ALA A 45 9.90 1.35 5.99
CA ALA A 45 9.03 0.80 4.94
C ALA A 45 9.57 1.00 3.50
N LEU A 46 10.40 2.03 3.28
CA LEU A 46 11.04 2.25 1.98
C LEU A 46 12.22 1.29 1.71
N ASP A 47 12.78 0.68 2.73
CA ASP A 47 13.97 -0.17 2.61
C ASP A 47 13.65 -1.48 1.85
N VAL A 48 12.38 -1.91 1.89
CA VAL A 48 11.87 -3.11 1.20
C VAL A 48 11.14 -2.79 -0.10
N LEU A 49 11.13 -1.53 -0.55
CA LEU A 49 10.35 -1.07 -1.70
C LEU A 49 10.70 -1.83 -2.99
N ILE A 50 12.00 -1.98 -3.29
CA ILE A 50 12.46 -2.66 -4.50
C ILE A 50 12.05 -4.13 -4.49
N GLU A 51 12.26 -4.82 -3.37
CA GLU A 51 11.90 -6.23 -3.19
C GLU A 51 10.39 -6.41 -3.39
N THR A 52 9.59 -5.57 -2.72
CA THR A 52 8.13 -5.60 -2.81
C THR A 52 7.63 -5.43 -4.25
N VAL A 53 8.17 -4.48 -5.01
CA VAL A 53 7.78 -4.27 -6.41
C VAL A 53 8.21 -5.46 -7.28
N SER A 54 9.40 -6.01 -7.04
CA SER A 54 9.94 -7.17 -7.78
C SER A 54 9.13 -8.45 -7.58
N GLU A 55 8.51 -8.64 -6.41
CA GLU A 55 7.61 -9.77 -6.17
C GLU A 55 6.29 -9.65 -6.95
N ILE A 56 5.84 -8.43 -7.23
CA ILE A 56 4.58 -8.15 -7.92
C ILE A 56 4.76 -8.24 -9.44
N THR A 57 5.86 -7.70 -9.98
CA THR A 57 6.10 -7.63 -11.42
C THR A 57 7.35 -8.40 -11.85
N ARG A 58 7.23 -9.15 -12.96
CA ARG A 58 8.38 -9.75 -13.66
C ARG A 58 8.96 -8.83 -14.74
N SER A 59 8.40 -7.63 -14.89
CA SER A 59 8.82 -6.62 -15.87
C SER A 59 9.80 -5.65 -15.24
N GLU A 60 10.80 -5.24 -16.00
CA GLU A 60 11.72 -4.17 -15.63
C GLU A 60 11.06 -2.78 -15.75
N ARG A 61 9.93 -2.65 -16.45
CA ARG A 61 9.19 -1.40 -16.60
C ARG A 61 8.17 -1.20 -15.49
N VAL A 62 8.22 -0.03 -14.86
CA VAL A 62 7.32 0.39 -13.78
C VAL A 62 6.81 1.81 -14.06
N VAL A 63 5.54 2.05 -13.78
CA VAL A 63 4.93 3.40 -13.84
C VAL A 63 4.62 3.86 -12.42
N LEU A 64 5.20 4.99 -12.01
CA LEU A 64 4.87 5.67 -10.76
C LEU A 64 3.81 6.75 -11.04
N VAL A 65 2.62 6.56 -10.49
CA VAL A 65 1.54 7.55 -10.54
C VAL A 65 1.41 8.21 -9.18
N ALA A 66 1.61 9.52 -9.12
CA ALA A 66 1.48 10.31 -7.90
C ALA A 66 0.55 11.50 -8.11
N ASN A 67 -0.20 11.89 -7.08
CA ASN A 67 -0.96 13.14 -7.09
C ASN A 67 0.01 14.35 -7.02
N ALA A 68 -0.48 15.57 -7.26
CA ALA A 68 0.36 16.78 -7.17
C ALA A 68 0.64 17.24 -5.72
N THR A 69 -0.08 16.73 -4.71
CA THR A 69 0.03 17.20 -3.32
C THR A 69 1.40 16.86 -2.73
N PRO A 70 2.23 17.82 -2.30
CA PRO A 70 3.55 17.52 -1.75
C PRO A 70 3.47 16.61 -0.52
N ALA A 71 4.45 15.71 -0.39
CA ALA A 71 4.57 14.79 0.74
C ALA A 71 6.00 14.83 1.26
N TYR A 72 6.19 15.35 2.47
CA TYR A 72 7.53 15.55 3.05
C TYR A 72 7.76 14.69 4.29
N ARG A 73 8.98 14.17 4.41
CA ARG A 73 9.48 13.51 5.61
C ARG A 73 10.84 14.09 5.99
N TYR A 74 10.97 14.69 7.17
CA TYR A 74 12.21 15.37 7.61
C TYR A 74 12.79 16.37 6.59
N ARG A 75 11.92 17.08 5.85
CA ARG A 75 12.25 18.02 4.76
C ARG A 75 12.70 17.40 3.43
N GLU A 76 12.70 16.07 3.33
CA GLU A 76 12.88 15.34 2.08
C GLU A 76 11.54 15.17 1.38
N ASP A 77 11.48 15.40 0.07
CA ASP A 77 10.31 15.06 -0.73
C ASP A 77 10.25 13.53 -0.88
N LEU A 78 9.19 12.95 -0.33
CA LEU A 78 9.01 11.50 -0.28
C LEU A 78 8.80 10.91 -1.67
N LYS A 79 8.16 11.65 -2.58
CA LYS A 79 7.87 11.18 -3.94
C LYS A 79 9.13 11.16 -4.78
N GLU A 80 9.95 12.20 -4.66
CA GLU A 80 11.27 12.23 -5.30
C GLU A 80 12.14 11.08 -4.81
N ARG A 81 12.16 10.82 -3.49
CA ARG A 81 12.89 9.67 -2.94
C ARG A 81 12.39 8.33 -3.48
N ILE A 82 11.08 8.11 -3.52
CA ILE A 82 10.49 6.88 -4.07
C ILE A 82 10.88 6.71 -5.54
N ALA A 83 10.73 7.76 -6.34
CA ALA A 83 11.09 7.74 -7.76
C ALA A 83 12.58 7.42 -7.95
N HIS A 84 13.45 8.06 -7.16
CA HIS A 84 14.88 7.82 -7.20
C HIS A 84 15.20 6.35 -6.89
N THR A 85 14.71 5.81 -5.77
CA THR A 85 14.93 4.42 -5.39
C THR A 85 14.47 3.45 -6.48
N LEU A 86 13.24 3.60 -7.00
CA LEU A 86 12.73 2.72 -8.06
C LEU A 86 13.57 2.80 -9.34
N SER A 87 14.06 3.97 -9.71
CA SER A 87 14.89 4.16 -10.92
C SER A 87 16.26 3.46 -10.84
N GLU A 88 16.72 3.04 -9.66
CA GLU A 88 17.96 2.28 -9.52
C GLU A 88 17.83 0.83 -10.01
N SER A 89 16.60 0.30 -10.05
CA SER A 89 16.33 -1.11 -10.38
C SER A 89 15.35 -1.30 -11.56
N PHE A 90 14.62 -0.27 -11.96
CA PHE A 90 13.56 -0.34 -12.97
C PHE A 90 13.68 0.76 -14.03
N ASP A 91 13.19 0.47 -15.24
CA ASP A 91 12.89 1.46 -16.28
C ASP A 91 11.60 2.19 -15.87
N LEU A 92 11.79 3.32 -15.17
CA LEU A 92 10.73 4.04 -14.47
C LEU A 92 10.13 5.17 -15.32
N GLU A 93 8.81 5.15 -15.47
CA GLU A 93 8.03 6.28 -15.98
C GLU A 93 7.26 6.96 -14.84
N CYS A 94 7.45 8.26 -14.67
CA CYS A 94 6.71 9.05 -13.67
C CYS A 94 5.59 9.85 -14.32
N ILE A 95 4.38 9.71 -13.80
CA ILE A 95 3.21 10.48 -14.23
C ILE A 95 2.71 11.33 -13.06
N GLU A 96 2.86 12.65 -13.20
CA GLU A 96 2.25 13.62 -12.29
C GLU A 96 0.88 14.02 -12.84
N HIS A 97 -0.18 13.72 -12.08
CA HIS A 97 -1.50 14.23 -12.42
C HIS A 97 -1.57 15.73 -12.14
N LEU A 98 -1.51 16.53 -13.21
CA LEU A 98 -1.95 17.92 -13.21
C LEU A 98 -3.45 17.93 -12.92
N SER A 99 -3.80 18.40 -11.72
CA SER A 99 -5.18 18.73 -11.31
C SER A 99 -5.77 19.84 -12.17
#